data_AF-A0A975FP24-F1
#
_entry.id   AF-A0A975FP24-F1
#
_cell.length_a   1.000
_cell.length_b   1.000
_cell.length_c   1.000
_cell.angle_alpha   90.00
_cell.angle_beta   90.00
_cell.angle_gamma   90.00
#
_symmetry.space_group_name_H-M   'P 1'
#
loop_
_entity.id
_entity.type
_entity.pdbx_description
1 polymer ?
#
loop_
_entity_poly.entity_id
_entity_poly.type
_entity_poly.pdbx_seq_one_letter_code
_entity_poly.pdbx_strand_id
1 'polypeptide(L)'
;MRSRWADAGDRGSVTAEFAVALPAVALVLAACLAAVQLVTAQVRLTDAAADAARALGRGEAAASAAALVERMVGGAALAERREGEFVCATVTAGGGGLFAAVELRADSCALAGGL
;
A
#
# COMPACT_ATOMS: atom_id res chain seq x y z
N MET A 1 10.45 20.66 62.17
CA MET A 1 9.80 19.93 61.05
C MET A 1 10.25 20.57 59.74
N ARG A 2 11.16 19.94 58.99
CA ARG A 2 11.52 20.38 57.63
C ARG A 2 11.59 19.14 56.72
N SER A 3 10.76 19.18 55.69
CA SER A 3 10.39 18.12 54.75
C SER A 3 11.54 17.78 53.80
N ARG A 4 12.05 16.54 53.89
CA ARG A 4 13.06 15.94 52.99
C ARG A 4 12.46 15.33 51.70
N TRP A 5 11.27 15.76 51.27
CA TRP A 5 10.48 15.06 50.25
C TRP A 5 10.44 15.75 48.88
N ALA A 6 11.27 16.77 48.62
CA ALA A 6 11.21 17.55 47.38
C ALA A 6 12.19 17.11 46.27
N ASP A 7 13.24 16.33 46.55
CA ASP A 7 14.32 16.06 45.56
C ASP A 7 14.30 14.65 44.91
N ALA A 8 13.31 13.82 45.25
CA ALA A 8 13.19 12.45 44.72
C ALA A 8 12.28 12.32 43.49
N GLY A 9 11.39 13.30 43.26
CA GLY A 9 10.40 13.27 42.16
C GLY A 9 11.01 13.52 40.77
N ASP A 10 11.90 14.51 40.65
CA ASP A 10 12.40 14.97 39.35
C ASP A 10 13.38 14.01 38.67
N ARG A 11 14.21 13.27 39.43
CA ARG A 11 15.15 12.29 38.84
C ARG A 11 14.47 11.01 38.35
N GLY A 12 13.33 10.66 38.94
CA GLY A 12 12.52 9.50 38.55
C GLY A 12 11.55 9.80 37.41
N SER A 13 11.00 11.02 37.32
CA SER A 13 10.08 11.40 36.23
C SER A 13 10.78 11.35 34.88
N VAL A 14 11.99 11.90 34.76
CA VAL A 14 12.71 11.95 33.49
C VAL A 14 12.96 10.54 32.94
N THR A 15 13.39 9.60 33.79
CA THR A 15 13.61 8.20 33.36
C THR A 15 12.29 7.46 33.08
N ALA A 16 11.22 7.73 33.83
CA ALA A 16 9.90 7.16 33.57
C ALA A 16 9.25 7.72 32.29
N GLU A 17 9.45 9.00 31.98
CA GLU A 17 8.98 9.65 30.76
C GLU A 17 9.66 9.06 29.53
N PHE A 18 10.98 8.87 29.55
CA PHE A 18 11.70 8.20 28.47
C PHE A 18 11.30 6.73 28.32
N ALA A 19 11.02 6.03 29.44
CA ALA A 19 10.59 4.64 29.41
C ALA A 19 9.26 4.44 28.65
N VAL A 20 8.41 5.47 28.58
CA VAL A 20 7.14 5.42 27.83
C VAL A 20 7.25 6.12 26.47
N ALA A 21 8.00 7.23 26.40
CA ALA A 21 8.16 8.01 25.17
C ALA A 21 8.92 7.24 24.09
N LEU A 22 9.99 6.51 24.44
CA LEU A 22 10.77 5.75 23.46
C LEU A 22 9.96 4.62 22.80
N PRO A 23 9.24 3.76 23.54
CA PRO A 23 8.33 2.79 22.91
C PRO A 23 7.24 3.45 22.05
N ALA A 24 6.65 4.56 22.51
CA ALA A 24 5.64 5.27 21.74
C ALA A 24 6.18 5.79 20.40
N VAL A 25 7.36 6.40 20.41
CA VAL A 25 8.04 6.87 19.19
C VAL A 25 8.38 5.68 18.27
N ALA A 26 8.88 4.58 18.83
CA ALA A 26 9.17 3.38 18.05
C ALA A 26 7.92 2.80 17.37
N LEU A 27 6.78 2.79 18.07
CA LEU A 27 5.50 2.36 17.49
C LEU A 27 5.03 3.29 16.36
N VAL A 28 5.16 4.61 16.53
CA VAL A 28 4.82 5.59 15.48
C VAL A 28 5.72 5.38 14.26
N LEU A 29 7.02 5.23 14.44
CA LEU A 29 7.94 4.96 13.34
C LEU A 29 7.61 3.64 12.64
N ALA A 30 7.35 2.57 13.39
CA ALA A 30 6.93 1.30 12.83
C ALA A 30 5.63 1.43 12.01
N ALA A 31 4.65 2.18 12.51
CA ALA A 31 3.41 2.48 11.79
C ALA A 31 3.66 3.27 10.50
N CYS A 32 4.52 4.30 10.54
CA CYS A 32 4.91 5.06 9.35
C CYS A 32 5.58 4.18 8.29
N LEU A 33 6.53 3.34 8.69
CA LEU A 33 7.18 2.40 7.76
C LEU A 33 6.15 1.44 7.16
N ALA A 34 5.26 0.89 7.99
CA ALA A 34 4.22 -0.02 7.53
C ALA A 34 3.27 0.67 6.51
N ALA A 35 2.92 1.93 6.74
CA ALA A 35 2.14 2.75 5.81
C ALA A 35 2.88 2.96 4.48
N VAL A 36 4.18 3.27 4.51
CA VAL A 36 5.01 3.42 3.30
C VAL A 36 5.05 2.12 2.49
N GLN A 37 5.18 0.96 3.16
CA GLN A 37 5.14 -0.34 2.49
C GLN A 37 3.78 -0.57 1.80
N LEU A 38 2.68 -0.24 2.47
CA LEU A 38 1.33 -0.39 1.92
C LEU A 38 1.12 0.52 0.71
N VAL A 39 1.53 1.79 0.80
CA VAL A 39 1.45 2.75 -0.31
C VAL A 39 2.29 2.28 -1.49
N THR A 40 3.50 1.75 -1.24
CA THR A 40 4.35 1.22 -2.31
C THR A 40 3.69 0.05 -3.04
N ALA A 41 3.02 -0.85 -2.30
CA ALA A 41 2.26 -1.94 -2.91
C ALA A 41 1.08 -1.42 -3.75
N GLN A 42 0.36 -0.41 -3.24
CA GLN A 42 -0.75 0.22 -3.95
C GLN A 42 -0.30 0.93 -5.24
N VAL A 43 0.86 1.61 -5.21
CA VAL A 43 1.45 2.25 -6.39
C VAL A 43 1.80 1.20 -7.45
N ARG A 44 2.45 0.09 -7.07
CA ARG A 44 2.73 -1.02 -7.99
C ARG A 44 1.47 -1.62 -8.61
N LEU A 45 0.40 -1.72 -7.83
CA LEU A 45 -0.90 -2.18 -8.33
C LEU A 45 -1.50 -1.21 -9.36
N THR A 46 -1.31 0.09 -9.11
CA THR A 46 -1.78 1.17 -10.00
C THR A 46 -1.00 1.18 -11.32
N ASP A 47 0.32 1.03 -11.26
CA ASP A 47 1.16 0.89 -12.44
C ASP A 47 0.75 -0.34 -13.26
N ALA A 48 0.51 -1.48 -12.59
CA ALA A 48 0.04 -2.69 -13.24
C ALA A 48 -1.32 -2.53 -13.94
N ALA A 49 -2.27 -1.84 -13.30
CA ALA A 49 -3.57 -1.54 -13.91
C ALA A 49 -3.42 -0.62 -15.14
N ALA A 50 -2.57 0.40 -15.05
CA ALA A 50 -2.32 1.32 -16.17
C ALA A 50 -1.68 0.61 -17.37
N ASP A 51 -0.70 -0.26 -17.12
CA ASP A 51 -0.05 -1.03 -18.19
C ASP A 51 -0.98 -2.07 -18.81
N ALA A 52 -1.81 -2.74 -18.00
CA ALA A 52 -2.86 -3.62 -18.50
C ALA A 52 -3.88 -2.86 -19.35
N ALA A 53 -4.37 -1.70 -18.90
CA ALA A 53 -5.31 -0.88 -19.66
C ALA A 53 -4.74 -0.47 -21.02
N ARG A 54 -3.47 -0.02 -21.08
CA ARG A 54 -2.79 0.34 -22.33
C ARG A 54 -2.60 -0.87 -23.24
N ALA A 55 -2.20 -2.02 -22.71
CA ALA A 55 -2.07 -3.25 -23.49
C ALA A 55 -3.41 -3.65 -24.13
N LEU A 56 -4.49 -3.65 -23.34
CA LEU A 56 -5.84 -3.95 -23.82
C LEU A 56 -6.35 -2.91 -24.82
N GLY A 57 -6.03 -1.61 -24.60
CA GLY A 57 -6.37 -0.52 -25.52
C GLY A 57 -5.71 -0.65 -26.89
N ARG A 58 -4.50 -1.25 -26.95
CA ARG A 58 -3.82 -1.64 -28.20
C ARG A 58 -4.39 -2.90 -28.85
N GLY A 59 -5.39 -3.54 -28.24
CA GLY A 59 -5.98 -4.78 -28.74
C GLY A 59 -5.19 -6.03 -28.39
N GLU A 60 -4.28 -5.99 -27.42
CA GLU A 60 -3.64 -7.21 -26.92
C GLU A 60 -4.68 -8.12 -26.25
N ALA A 61 -4.40 -9.43 -26.24
CA ALA A 61 -5.28 -10.41 -25.64
C ALA A 61 -5.35 -10.24 -24.11
N ALA A 62 -6.52 -10.43 -23.50
CA ALA A 62 -6.68 -10.37 -22.05
C ALA A 62 -5.73 -11.33 -21.29
N ALA A 63 -5.41 -12.47 -21.88
CA ALA A 63 -4.45 -13.42 -21.32
C ALA A 63 -3.00 -12.87 -21.27
N SER A 64 -2.57 -12.08 -22.27
CA SER A 64 -1.23 -11.46 -22.24
C SER A 64 -1.18 -10.33 -21.22
N ALA A 65 -2.24 -9.53 -21.13
CA ALA A 65 -2.38 -8.51 -20.09
C ALA A 65 -2.39 -9.13 -18.67
N ALA A 66 -3.11 -10.23 -18.47
CA ALA A 66 -3.12 -10.95 -17.19
C ALA A 66 -1.74 -11.51 -16.83
N ALA A 67 -1.02 -12.10 -17.79
CA ALA A 67 0.35 -12.58 -17.58
C ALA A 67 1.35 -11.44 -17.31
N LEU A 68 1.10 -10.23 -17.83
CA LEU A 68 1.86 -9.03 -17.50
C LEU A 68 1.59 -8.59 -16.05
N VAL A 69 0.33 -8.54 -15.63
CA VAL A 69 -0.06 -8.22 -14.25
C VAL A 69 0.55 -9.21 -13.26
N GLU A 70 0.43 -10.52 -13.50
CA GLU A 70 0.96 -11.57 -12.61
C GLU A 70 2.49 -11.46 -12.44
N ARG A 71 3.23 -11.04 -13.48
CA ARG A 71 4.68 -10.82 -13.40
C ARG A 71 5.05 -9.59 -12.57
N MET A 72 4.22 -8.55 -12.57
CA MET A 72 4.47 -7.32 -11.81
C MET A 72 4.02 -7.45 -10.35
N VAL A 73 2.87 -8.07 -10.14
CA VAL A 73 2.25 -8.30 -8.83
C VAL A 73 1.75 -9.73 -8.78
N GLY A 74 2.55 -10.63 -8.20
CA GLY A 74 2.21 -12.05 -8.11
C GLY A 74 0.94 -12.29 -7.31
N GLY A 75 0.09 -13.20 -7.79
CA GLY A 75 -1.21 -13.50 -7.20
C GLY A 75 -2.27 -12.41 -7.39
N ALA A 76 -2.03 -11.44 -8.27
CA ALA A 76 -3.00 -10.39 -8.58
C ALA A 76 -4.00 -10.86 -9.66
N ALA A 77 -5.28 -10.57 -9.44
CA ALA A 77 -6.32 -10.82 -10.41
C ALA A 77 -6.56 -9.56 -11.27
N LEU A 78 -6.73 -9.77 -12.58
CA LEU A 78 -7.10 -8.74 -13.55
C LEU A 78 -8.55 -8.94 -14.00
N ALA A 79 -9.31 -7.86 -14.05
CA ALA A 79 -10.62 -7.79 -14.69
C ALA A 79 -10.63 -6.70 -15.76
N GLU A 80 -11.13 -7.03 -16.96
CA GLU A 80 -11.34 -6.08 -18.06
C GLU A 80 -12.80 -5.60 -18.07
N ARG A 81 -13.00 -4.32 -18.35
CA ARG A 81 -14.31 -3.72 -18.62
C ARG A 81 -14.19 -2.78 -19.82
N ARG A 82 -15.13 -2.86 -20.76
CA ARG A 82 -15.23 -1.90 -21.86
C ARG A 82 -16.28 -0.85 -21.55
N GLU A 83 -15.94 0.41 -21.74
CA GLU A 83 -16.78 1.55 -21.43
C GLU A 83 -16.72 2.55 -22.59
N GLY A 84 -17.66 2.39 -23.53
CA GLY A 84 -17.66 3.16 -24.78
C GLY A 84 -16.39 2.93 -25.58
N GLU A 85 -15.62 4.00 -25.77
CA GLU A 85 -14.33 3.97 -26.46
C GLU A 85 -13.16 3.63 -25.54
N PHE A 86 -13.38 3.36 -24.25
CA PHE A 86 -12.32 3.01 -23.30
C PHE A 86 -12.32 1.52 -22.96
N VAL A 87 -11.14 0.97 -22.72
CA VAL A 87 -10.94 -0.31 -22.03
C VAL A 87 -10.32 -0.02 -20.66
N CYS A 88 -11.02 -0.44 -19.62
CA CYS A 88 -10.61 -0.31 -18.24
C CYS A 88 -10.07 -1.65 -17.72
N ALA A 89 -8.93 -1.60 -17.06
CA ALA A 89 -8.32 -2.70 -16.35
C ALA A 89 -8.44 -2.44 -14.85
N THR A 90 -9.07 -3.37 -14.14
CA THR A 90 -9.07 -3.40 -12.68
C THR A 90 -8.11 -4.50 -12.22
N VAL A 91 -7.15 -4.16 -11.37
CA VAL A 91 -6.24 -5.12 -10.74
C VAL A 91 -6.54 -5.19 -9.25
N THR A 92 -6.60 -6.40 -8.71
CA THR A 92 -6.86 -6.70 -7.30
C THR A 92 -5.81 -7.67 -6.76
N ALA A 93 -5.29 -7.41 -5.56
CA ALA A 93 -4.35 -8.30 -4.90
C ALA A 93 -4.53 -8.25 -3.38
N GLY A 94 -4.17 -9.34 -2.70
CA GLY A 94 -4.00 -9.31 -1.25
C GLY A 94 -2.76 -8.50 -0.85
N GLY A 95 -2.84 -7.79 0.27
CA GLY A 95 -1.67 -7.18 0.88
C GLY A 95 -0.61 -8.20 1.29
N GLY A 96 0.59 -7.72 1.60
CA GLY A 96 1.71 -8.56 2.04
C GLY A 96 1.88 -8.58 3.56
N GLY A 97 2.35 -9.72 4.09
CA GLY A 97 2.79 -9.83 5.48
C GLY A 97 1.72 -9.44 6.50
N LEU A 98 1.99 -8.41 7.30
CA LEU A 98 1.08 -7.91 8.34
C LEU A 98 -0.27 -7.41 7.76
N PHE A 99 -0.32 -7.09 6.47
CA PHE A 99 -1.50 -6.57 5.79
C PHE A 99 -2.18 -7.60 4.88
N ALA A 100 -1.95 -8.89 5.08
CA ALA A 100 -2.54 -9.95 4.26
C ALA A 100 -4.09 -9.94 4.23
N ALA A 101 -4.72 -9.39 5.27
CA ALA A 101 -6.18 -9.24 5.33
C ALA A 101 -6.70 -8.01 4.57
N VAL A 102 -5.82 -7.12 4.10
CA VAL A 102 -6.20 -5.91 3.37
C VAL A 102 -6.19 -6.22 1.87
N GLU A 103 -7.33 -6.02 1.20
CA GLU A 103 -7.40 -6.10 -0.25
C GLU A 103 -6.95 -4.76 -0.86
N LEU A 104 -6.01 -4.84 -1.79
CA LEU A 104 -5.58 -3.71 -2.61
C LEU A 104 -6.28 -3.80 -3.97
N ARG A 105 -6.79 -2.65 -4.43
CA ARG A 105 -7.50 -2.53 -5.70
C ARG A 105 -7.06 -1.27 -6.42
N ALA A 106 -6.84 -1.38 -7.72
CA ALA A 106 -6.55 -0.26 -8.61
C ALA A 106 -7.33 -0.42 -9.91
N ASP A 107 -7.76 0.70 -10.50
CA ASP A 107 -8.48 0.75 -11.77
C ASP A 107 -7.82 1.81 -12.65
N SER A 108 -7.70 1.51 -13.94
CA SER A 108 -7.19 2.44 -14.94
C SER A 108 -7.86 2.18 -16.29
N CYS A 109 -8.07 3.22 -17.08
CA CYS A 109 -8.69 3.12 -18.40
C CYS A 109 -7.79 3.71 -19.48
N ALA A 110 -7.82 3.10 -20.67
CA ALA A 110 -7.14 3.57 -21.86
C ALA A 110 -8.11 3.56 -23.05
N LEU A 111 -7.89 4.45 -24.03
CA LEU A 111 -8.70 4.48 -25.25
C LEU A 111 -8.47 3.18 -26.05
N ALA A 112 -9.56 2.56 -26.48
CA ALA A 112 -9.60 1.43 -27.37
C ALA A 112 -9.35 1.91 -28.81
N GLY A 113 -8.36 1.33 -29.50
CA GLY A 113 -8.16 1.60 -30.92
C GLY A 113 -6.99 2.53 -31.25
N GLY A 114 -5.90 2.46 -30.49
CA GLY A 114 -4.63 3.09 -30.88
C GLY A 114 -3.95 2.37 -32.07
N LEU A 115 -4.60 2.37 -33.24
CA LEU A 115 -4.06 1.98 -34.55
C LEU A 115 -4.27 3.13 -35.55
#